data_AF-A0AAT9W064-F1
#
_entry.id   AF-A0AAT9W064-F1
#
_cell.length_a   1.000
_cell.length_b   1.000
_cell.length_c   1.000
_cell.angle_alpha   90.00
_cell.angle_beta   90.00
_cell.angle_gamma   90.00
#
_symmetry.space_group_name_H-M   'P 1'
#
loop_
_entity.id
_entity.type
_entity.pdbx_description
1 polymer ?
#
loop_
_entity_poly.entity_id
_entity_poly.type
_entity_poly.pdbx_seq_one_letter_code
_entity_poly.pdbx_strand_id
1 'polypeptide(L)' 'MTAANSIADRYDSEVPCFTTRNLTVSYVTRHPNMVQSPAIRLAGDWLEKFGFKIGAKVDIKVMNGCIIIAPI' A
#
# COMPACT_ATOMS: atom_id res chain seq x y z
N MET A 1 -21.34 -28.39 41.62
CA MET A 1 -21.80 -28.71 40.26
C MET A 1 -21.65 -27.46 39.41
N THR A 2 -20.98 -27.60 38.27
CA THR A 2 -20.61 -26.55 37.29
C THR A 2 -21.82 -26.00 36.55
N ALA A 3 -21.83 -24.70 36.24
CA ALA A 3 -22.41 -24.18 35.00
C ALA A 3 -21.69 -22.88 34.64
N ALA A 4 -20.73 -23.00 33.72
CA ALA A 4 -20.13 -21.88 33.01
C ALA A 4 -21.01 -21.54 31.81
N ASN A 5 -21.33 -20.26 31.62
CA ASN A 5 -21.66 -19.67 30.32
C ASN A 5 -21.97 -18.18 30.43
N SER A 6 -20.99 -17.34 30.10
CA SER A 6 -21.35 -16.24 29.20
C SER A 6 -20.13 -15.84 28.39
N ILE A 7 -20.23 -16.15 27.11
CA ILE A 7 -19.30 -15.78 26.05
C ILE A 7 -19.61 -14.32 25.77
N ALA A 8 -18.93 -13.40 26.46
CA ALA A 8 -18.85 -12.04 25.96
C ALA A 8 -17.95 -12.10 24.72
N ASP A 9 -18.59 -12.02 23.56
CA ASP A 9 -17.99 -11.89 22.23
C ASP A 9 -16.69 -11.09 22.33
N ARG A 10 -15.58 -11.79 22.20
CA ARG A 10 -14.33 -11.12 21.87
C ARG A 10 -14.57 -10.55 20.48
N TYR A 11 -14.79 -9.24 20.40
CA TYR A 11 -14.53 -8.50 19.18
C TYR A 11 -13.04 -8.68 18.90
N ASP A 12 -12.71 -9.77 18.20
CA ASP A 12 -11.47 -9.87 17.47
C ASP A 12 -11.61 -8.84 16.35
N SER A 13 -11.28 -7.59 16.69
CA SER A 13 -10.99 -6.58 15.70
C SER A 13 -9.76 -7.09 14.99
N GLU A 14 -9.97 -7.94 13.97
CA GLU A 14 -8.91 -8.47 13.11
C GLU A 14 -8.09 -7.28 12.65
N VAL A 15 -6.94 -7.05 13.30
CA VAL A 15 -6.03 -5.99 12.92
C VAL A 15 -5.62 -6.37 11.50
N PRO A 16 -5.97 -5.59 10.46
CA PRO A 16 -5.55 -5.93 9.13
C PRO A 16 -4.03 -6.05 9.18
N CYS A 17 -3.48 -7.21 8.79
CA CYS A 17 -2.06 -7.42 8.75
C CYS A 17 -1.49 -6.53 7.64
N PHE A 18 -1.26 -5.26 7.95
CA PHE A 18 -0.71 -4.30 7.01
C PHE A 18 0.79 -4.53 6.94
N THR A 19 1.29 -4.84 5.75
CA THR A 19 2.73 -4.88 5.53
C THR A 19 3.21 -3.46 5.23
N THR A 20 3.82 -2.80 6.21
CA THR A 20 4.48 -1.51 5.99
C THR A 20 5.78 -1.71 5.21
N ARG A 21 5.95 -0.96 4.12
CA ARG A 21 7.19 -0.93 3.33
C ARG A 21 7.74 0.49 3.30
N ASN A 22 8.95 0.67 3.84
CA ASN A 22 9.67 1.94 3.77
C ASN A 22 10.43 2.02 2.45
N LEU A 23 10.28 3.14 1.74
CA LEU A 23 10.91 3.38 0.45
C LEU A 23 11.57 4.74 0.46
N THR A 24 12.69 4.84 -0.23
CA THR A 24 13.42 6.10 -0.40
C THR A 24 13.00 6.77 -1.69
N VAL A 25 12.70 8.07 -1.62
CA VAL A 25 12.51 8.90 -2.81
C VAL A 25 13.85 8.98 -3.55
N SER A 26 13.84 8.55 -4.80
CA SER A 26 14.98 8.60 -5.71
C SER A 26 14.76 9.66 -6.78
N TYR A 27 15.69 9.83 -7.72
CA TYR A 27 15.54 10.74 -8.87
C TYR A 27 15.43 9.95 -10.17
N VAL A 28 14.64 10.47 -11.13
CA VAL A 28 14.61 9.93 -12.50
C VAL A 28 15.90 10.33 -13.22
N THR A 29 16.69 9.34 -13.62
CA THR A 29 18.02 9.54 -14.21
C THR A 29 18.01 9.70 -15.74
N ARG A 30 16.90 9.37 -16.41
CA ARG A 30 16.78 9.34 -17.89
C ARG A 30 15.97 10.51 -18.47
N HIS A 31 16.20 11.73 -17.98
CA HIS A 31 15.66 12.92 -18.65
C HIS A 31 16.71 13.51 -19.62
N PRO A 32 16.39 13.65 -20.93
CA PRO A 32 17.31 14.24 -21.91
C PRO A 32 17.72 15.68 -21.55
N ASN A 33 16.91 16.37 -20.73
CA ASN A 33 17.15 17.75 -20.32
C ASN A 33 17.79 17.87 -18.93
N MET A 34 18.31 16.78 -18.35
CA MET A 34 18.96 16.73 -17.02
C MET A 34 18.12 17.25 -15.82
N VAL A 35 16.84 17.58 -16.02
CA VAL A 35 15.94 17.93 -14.92
C VAL A 35 15.64 16.66 -14.13
N GLN A 36 16.21 16.58 -12.93
CA GLN A 36 15.96 15.48 -12.02
C GLN A 36 14.60 15.67 -11.38
N SER A 37 13.66 14.77 -11.68
CA SER A 37 12.38 14.70 -10.99
C SER A 37 12.42 13.65 -9.89
N PRO A 38 11.83 13.91 -8.71
CA PRO A 38 11.73 12.91 -7.66
C PRO A 38 10.83 11.75 -8.12
N ALA A 39 11.18 10.54 -7.72
CA ALA A 39 10.51 9.31 -8.10
C ALA A 39 10.49 8.29 -6.97
N ILE A 40 9.34 7.64 -6.80
CA ILE A 40 9.16 6.49 -5.92
C ILE A 40 8.99 5.26 -6.81
N ARG A 41 9.82 4.24 -6.61
CA ARG A 41 9.71 2.95 -7.31
C ARG A 41 9.09 1.91 -6.38
N LEU A 42 7.89 1.44 -6.74
CA LEU A 42 7.25 0.29 -6.10
C LEU A 42 7.58 -0.96 -6.93
N ALA A 43 8.12 -2.00 -6.29
CA ALA A 43 8.44 -3.27 -6.96
C ALA A 43 8.17 -4.47 -6.05
N GLY A 44 7.86 -5.61 -6.68
CA GLY A 44 7.73 -6.91 -6.04
C GLY A 44 6.39 -7.60 -6.31
N ASP A 45 6.40 -8.94 -6.25
CA ASP A 45 5.27 -9.82 -6.58
C ASP A 45 4.02 -9.56 -5.72
N TRP A 46 4.18 -8.89 -4.59
CA TRP A 46 3.06 -8.48 -3.74
C TRP A 46 2.12 -7.51 -4.48
N LEU A 47 2.63 -6.67 -5.39
CA LEU A 47 1.82 -5.73 -6.15
C LEU A 47 0.70 -6.43 -6.93
N GLU A 48 1.01 -7.54 -7.61
CA GLU A 48 0.02 -8.32 -8.34
C GLU A 48 -1.05 -8.91 -7.42
N LYS A 49 -0.67 -9.34 -6.21
CA LYS A 49 -1.63 -9.84 -5.19
C LYS A 49 -2.64 -8.79 -4.75
N PHE A 50 -2.26 -7.51 -4.81
CA PHE A 50 -3.14 -6.37 -4.51
C PHE A 50 -3.77 -5.75 -5.77
N GLY A 51 -3.71 -6.42 -6.93
CA GLY A 51 -4.40 -5.99 -8.15
C GLY A 51 -3.59 -5.04 -9.05
N PHE A 52 -2.35 -4.70 -8.68
CA PHE A 52 -1.45 -3.89 -9.50
C PHE A 52 -0.74 -4.75 -10.56
N LYS A 53 -1.50 -5.28 -11.51
CA LYS A 53 -0.98 -6.10 -12.60
C LYS A 53 -0.30 -5.25 -13.67
N ILE A 54 0.58 -5.86 -14.46
CA ILE A 54 1.20 -5.20 -15.62
C ILE A 54 0.09 -4.77 -16.59
N GLY A 55 0.09 -3.48 -16.96
CA GLY A 55 -0.93 -2.90 -17.83
C GLY A 55 -2.26 -2.52 -17.14
N ALA A 56 -2.40 -2.76 -15.83
CA ALA A 56 -3.55 -2.30 -15.07
C ALA A 56 -3.59 -0.76 -14.99
N LYS A 57 -4.79 -0.19 -15.02
CA LYS A 57 -4.98 1.22 -14.71
C LYS A 57 -4.93 1.42 -13.20
N VAL A 58 -4.40 2.56 -12.79
CA VAL A 58 -4.32 2.95 -11.38
C VAL A 58 -4.86 4.36 -11.22
N ASP A 59 -5.59 4.57 -10.12
CA ASP A 59 -6.00 5.88 -9.66
C ASP A 59 -4.98 6.42 -8.66
N ILE A 60 -4.60 7.68 -8.86
CA ILE A 60 -3.66 8.40 -7.99
C ILE A 60 -4.37 9.63 -7.42
N LYS A 61 -4.46 9.70 -6.10
CA LYS A 61 -4.96 10.87 -5.38
C LYS A 61 -3.82 11.50 -4.59
N VAL A 62 -3.57 12.78 -4.84
CA VAL A 62 -2.54 13.56 -4.15
C VAL A 62 -3.22 14.51 -3.18
N MET A 63 -2.84 14.43 -1.92
CA MET A 63 -3.30 15.27 -0.83
C MET A 63 -2.09 15.90 -0.15
N ASN A 64 -2.30 16.89 0.72
CA ASN A 64 -1.21 17.52 1.44
C ASN A 64 -0.44 16.49 2.29
N GLY A 65 0.79 16.17 1.88
CA GLY A 65 1.67 15.20 2.54
C GLY A 65 1.38 13.72 2.26
N CYS A 66 0.37 13.38 1.45
CA CYS A 66 -0.06 11.99 1.23
C CYS A 66 -0.34 11.70 -0.25
N ILE A 67 0.05 10.51 -0.69
CA ILE A 67 -0.32 9.96 -2.00
C ILE A 67 -1.06 8.65 -1.75
N ILE A 68 -2.27 8.55 -2.28
CA ILE A 68 -3.05 7.31 -2.29
C ILE A 68 -2.98 6.75 -3.71
N ILE A 69 -2.57 5.49 -3.82
CA ILE A 69 -2.46 4.75 -5.08
C ILE A 69 -3.34 3.52 -4.96
N ALA A 70 -4.27 3.35 -5.90
CA ALA A 70 -5.19 2.21 -5.92
C ALA A 70 -5.35 1.66 -7.34
N PRO A 71 -5.52 0.34 -7.53
CA PRO A 71 -5.92 -0.21 -8.82
C PRO A 71 -7.37 0.19 -9.13
N ILE A 72 -7.69 0.29 -10.42
CA ILE A 72 -9.06 0.53 -10.93
C ILE A 72 -9.70 -0.81 -11.31
#